data_AF-A0A497M0L6-F1
#
_entry.id   AF-A0A497M0L6-F1
#
_cell.length_a   1.000
_cell.length_b   1.000
_cell.length_c   1.000
_cell.angle_alpha   90.00
_cell.angle_beta   90.00
_cell.angle_gamma   90.00
#
_symmetry.space_group_name_H-M   'P 1'
#
loop_
_entity.id
_entity.type
_entity.pdbx_description
1 polymer ?
#
loop_
_entity_poly.entity_id
_entity_poly.type
_entity_poly.pdbx_seq_one_letter_code
_entity_poly.pdbx_strand_id
1 'polypeptide(L)'
;GATIKVVYKIDAGQNDPSNEPCVPFVIAEWCWDTDDATDMFRAVTVYGITDRHDGDDGDRSGGSNTIDSEVDYYLDEIFNPYDLYSAVHKGVRRWVEFHNVTSAEVTAQKVTFNLTRKPVIKPSDWTDYNVFAEKVEWGGSLKTPYRARTIFGGYNYTFYTYSDGTGNITITGNNVPAAGTIIKVLYTTNATWQKNKTDIGTFGNVSTTLAASVTFIPNNIINSTTWTDPFGSTYNITILYDAMAADYRNQNISAIDDIRLTLDIKIRPESGYVKVHNSTYYGVNATNDVLYFHGNMSIMFKVTPPNTTQTSRFRYPEHLHITGDILIRANHTINTQLGAIANYTVVYANITTDIGGSYEWIVVGKDADTIDSLGAAYVTEAFDSIKEIKVCAAGMDINETTYGPHAPFVMGGATSGTKSDYRDSLGRTFLRDDWCRYGTTAGYPISTSNMIFVGGPCANLGAEYFNEFTMAFLATGSYVTNDTGHSNKILALSCWARNATGSGYAVIAVYKDLNGTIGLLIWGFDGQDTYYASKWFWDGLGSEPGIQYLQTENRGVTAIVLKITYPTTNPTHPTVSIVERLGTVSEKDYHDP
;
A
#
# COMPACT_ATOMS: atom_id res chain seq x y z
N GLY A 1 39.84 31.80 -16.79
CA GLY A 1 38.58 31.97 -16.03
C GLY A 1 37.44 31.63 -16.96
N ALA A 2 36.69 30.58 -16.64
CA ALA A 2 35.53 30.19 -17.43
C ALA A 2 34.41 31.23 -17.28
N THR A 3 33.82 31.64 -18.39
CA THR A 3 32.69 32.56 -18.40
C THR A 3 31.41 31.76 -18.19
N ILE A 4 30.81 31.86 -17.00
CA ILE A 4 29.49 31.29 -16.72
C ILE A 4 28.43 32.19 -17.37
N LYS A 5 27.60 31.62 -18.25
CA LYS A 5 26.42 32.29 -18.82
C LYS A 5 25.16 31.80 -18.12
N VAL A 6 24.54 32.68 -17.34
CA VAL A 6 23.23 32.43 -16.73
C VAL A 6 22.17 33.00 -17.67
N VAL A 7 21.26 32.16 -18.15
CA VAL A 7 20.08 32.58 -18.92
C VAL A 7 18.86 32.37 -18.03
N TYR A 8 18.23 33.46 -17.59
CA TYR A 8 17.00 33.43 -16.81
C TYR A 8 15.92 34.20 -17.57
N LYS A 9 14.67 33.72 -17.49
CA LYS A 9 13.50 34.46 -17.99
C LYS A 9 13.11 35.48 -16.92
N ILE A 10 13.15 36.75 -17.29
CA ILE A 10 12.58 37.84 -16.48
C ILE A 10 11.16 38.04 -17.01
N ASP A 11 10.15 37.78 -16.19
CA ASP A 11 8.87 38.43 -16.43
C ASP A 11 9.02 39.89 -15.98
N ALA A 12 9.01 40.81 -16.94
CA ALA A 12 9.21 42.23 -16.70
C ALA A 12 7.93 42.95 -16.25
N GLY A 13 6.86 42.21 -15.95
CA GLY A 13 5.68 42.72 -15.28
C GLY A 13 5.91 42.83 -13.78
N GLN A 14 6.06 44.04 -13.26
CA GLN A 14 5.93 44.31 -11.84
C GLN A 14 4.47 44.06 -11.43
N ASN A 15 4.14 42.82 -11.04
CA ASN A 15 2.90 42.58 -10.30
C ASN A 15 3.09 43.21 -8.91
N ASP A 16 2.23 44.17 -8.60
CA ASP A 16 2.18 44.87 -7.33
C ASP A 16 2.23 43.87 -6.15
N PRO A 17 3.17 44.00 -5.20
CA PRO A 17 3.26 43.13 -4.02
C PRO A 17 2.12 43.35 -3.01
N SER A 18 1.10 44.16 -3.35
CA SER A 18 -0.16 44.22 -2.61
C SER A 18 -0.99 42.93 -2.73
N ASN A 19 -0.68 42.07 -3.70
CA ASN A 19 -1.18 40.71 -3.80
C ASN A 19 -0.05 39.68 -3.58
N GLU A 20 -0.40 38.62 -2.87
CA GLU A 20 0.44 37.43 -2.65
C GLU A 20 0.98 36.90 -4.00
N PRO A 21 2.27 36.50 -4.09
CA PRO A 21 2.83 36.01 -5.33
C PRO A 21 2.04 34.79 -5.82
N CYS A 22 1.57 34.85 -7.07
CA CYS A 22 0.81 33.76 -7.70
C CYS A 22 1.66 32.51 -8.02
N VAL A 23 2.98 32.55 -7.79
CA VAL A 23 3.88 31.40 -7.90
C VAL A 23 4.66 31.27 -6.59
N PRO A 24 4.36 30.28 -5.75
CA PRO A 24 4.95 30.17 -4.41
C PRO A 24 6.39 29.63 -4.42
N PHE A 25 6.83 29.01 -5.52
CA PHE A 25 8.19 28.49 -5.64
C PHE A 25 8.73 28.45 -7.09
N VAL A 26 10.06 28.49 -7.22
CA VAL A 26 10.82 28.34 -8.46
C VAL A 26 11.75 27.14 -8.31
N ILE A 27 11.60 26.15 -9.19
CA ILE A 27 12.54 25.03 -9.31
C ILE A 27 13.52 25.36 -10.44
N ALA A 28 14.81 25.25 -10.16
CA ALA A 28 15.88 25.42 -11.14
C ALA A 28 16.73 24.15 -11.20
N GLU A 29 16.87 23.59 -12.40
CA GLU A 29 17.89 22.57 -12.66
C GLU A 29 19.14 23.22 -13.24
N TRP A 30 20.29 22.78 -12.74
CA TRP A 30 21.61 23.28 -13.08
C TRP A 30 22.42 22.12 -13.64
N CYS A 31 23.19 22.39 -14.69
CA CYS A 31 24.12 21.44 -15.28
C CYS A 31 25.44 22.16 -15.58
N TRP A 32 26.56 21.66 -15.04
CA TRP A 32 27.87 22.26 -15.26
C TRP A 32 29.00 21.22 -15.20
N ASP A 33 30.06 21.45 -15.97
CA ASP A 33 31.33 20.76 -15.83
C ASP A 33 32.25 21.56 -14.91
N THR A 34 32.99 20.86 -14.07
CA THR A 34 34.13 21.44 -13.34
C THR A 34 35.42 21.00 -14.02
N ASP A 35 36.40 21.89 -14.08
CA ASP A 35 37.72 21.67 -14.67
C ASP A 35 38.53 20.53 -14.01
N ASP A 36 38.21 20.18 -12.77
CA ASP A 36 38.88 19.15 -11.98
C ASP A 36 38.17 17.78 -11.96
N ALA A 37 36.99 17.65 -12.60
CA ALA A 37 36.24 16.40 -12.68
C ALA A 37 36.01 16.01 -14.15
N THR A 38 36.10 14.71 -14.46
CA THR A 38 35.73 14.18 -15.78
C THR A 38 34.22 14.08 -15.98
N ASP A 39 33.44 14.40 -14.95
CA ASP A 39 32.02 14.08 -14.85
C ASP A 39 31.20 15.38 -14.78
N MET A 40 30.07 15.36 -15.48
CA MET A 40 29.09 16.44 -15.53
C MET A 40 28.27 16.48 -14.23
N PHE A 41 28.24 17.62 -13.54
CA PHE A 41 27.42 17.82 -12.35
C PHE A 41 26.03 18.30 -12.72
N ARG A 42 25.03 17.74 -12.04
CA ARG A 42 23.65 18.22 -12.09
C ARG A 42 23.16 18.52 -10.67
N ALA A 43 22.46 19.63 -10.51
CA ALA A 43 21.81 19.96 -9.24
C ALA A 43 20.42 20.54 -9.49
N VAL A 44 19.56 20.41 -8.48
CA VAL A 44 18.25 21.04 -8.46
C VAL A 44 18.21 22.00 -7.28
N THR A 45 17.63 23.17 -7.48
CA THR A 45 17.39 24.13 -6.41
C THR A 45 15.92 24.50 -6.40
N VAL A 46 15.33 24.52 -5.20
CA VAL A 46 13.98 25.00 -4.97
C VAL A 46 14.08 26.32 -4.20
N TYR A 47 13.53 27.38 -4.76
CA TYR A 47 13.38 28.67 -4.11
C TYR A 47 11.91 28.88 -3.79
N GLY A 48 11.55 29.10 -2.52
CA GLY A 48 10.17 29.36 -2.12
C GLY A 48 10.10 30.47 -1.08
N ILE A 49 8.91 31.06 -0.94
CA ILE A 49 8.57 31.98 0.16
C ILE A 49 7.52 31.25 1.00
N THR A 50 7.74 31.17 2.31
CA THR A 50 6.75 30.62 3.26
C THR A 50 6.44 31.64 4.34
N ASP A 51 5.26 31.52 4.94
CA ASP A 51 4.78 32.43 5.99
C ASP A 51 5.45 32.20 7.37
N ARG A 52 6.44 31.29 7.43
CA ARG A 52 7.16 30.89 8.65
C ARG A 52 6.19 30.53 9.79
N HIS A 53 5.43 29.45 9.59
CA HIS A 53 4.44 28.93 10.52
C HIS A 53 5.09 28.32 11.77
N ASP A 54 6.06 27.42 11.58
CA ASP A 54 6.78 26.73 12.66
C ASP A 54 8.29 26.64 12.44
N GLY A 55 8.80 27.28 11.38
CA GLY A 55 10.23 27.46 11.15
C GLY A 55 10.92 28.30 12.24
N ASP A 56 12.05 27.80 12.72
CA ASP A 56 12.81 28.39 13.82
C ASP A 56 14.32 28.48 13.57
N ASP A 57 14.95 29.49 14.16
CA ASP A 57 16.38 29.75 14.07
C ASP A 57 17.01 29.74 15.48
N GLY A 58 17.99 28.88 15.70
CA GLY A 58 18.70 28.73 16.97
C GLY A 58 19.53 29.95 17.37
N ASP A 59 19.86 30.83 16.42
CA ASP A 59 20.60 32.06 16.71
C ASP A 59 19.72 33.16 17.32
N ARG A 60 18.39 32.97 17.36
CA ARG A 60 17.51 33.84 18.15
C ARG A 60 17.47 33.40 19.61
N SER A 61 17.35 34.37 20.53
CA SER A 61 17.23 34.08 21.97
C SER A 61 16.07 33.14 22.25
N GLY A 62 16.38 31.92 22.72
CA GLY A 62 15.38 30.89 23.02
C GLY A 62 14.80 30.17 21.79
N GLY A 63 15.46 30.23 20.64
CA GLY A 63 15.10 29.47 19.44
C GLY A 63 15.78 28.11 19.33
N SER A 64 15.32 27.32 18.36
CA SER A 64 15.95 26.08 17.88
C SER A 64 16.14 26.15 16.37
N ASN A 65 17.05 25.35 15.81
CA ASN A 65 17.16 25.18 14.36
C ASN A 65 16.07 24.21 13.89
N THR A 66 14.93 24.74 13.43
CA THR A 66 13.78 23.94 12.97
C THR A 66 13.40 24.41 11.58
N ILE A 67 13.38 23.49 10.61
CA ILE A 67 12.84 23.79 9.27
C ILE A 67 11.32 23.87 9.39
N ASP A 68 10.72 24.81 8.68
CA ASP A 68 9.26 24.95 8.63
C ASP A 68 8.63 23.69 8.01
N SER A 69 7.56 23.17 8.60
CA SER A 69 6.94 21.91 8.18
C SER A 69 6.36 21.97 6.76
N GLU A 70 5.94 23.14 6.28
CA GLU A 70 5.55 23.33 4.88
C GLU A 70 6.75 23.16 3.95
N VAL A 71 7.90 23.74 4.33
CA VAL A 71 9.15 23.61 3.55
C VAL A 71 9.61 22.15 3.51
N ASP A 72 9.59 21.47 4.66
CA ASP A 72 9.99 20.06 4.76
C ASP A 72 9.08 19.16 3.90
N TYR A 73 7.76 19.38 3.97
CA TYR A 73 6.79 18.69 3.12
C TYR A 73 7.10 18.85 1.63
N TYR A 74 7.34 20.09 1.17
CA TYR A 74 7.65 20.35 -0.25
C TYR A 74 8.98 19.76 -0.68
N LEU A 75 10.01 19.84 0.17
CA LEU A 75 11.30 19.24 -0.13
C LEU A 75 11.19 17.72 -0.24
N ASP A 76 10.43 17.06 0.65
CA ASP A 76 10.16 15.63 0.55
C ASP A 76 9.33 15.26 -0.66
N GLU A 77 8.31 16.05 -1.00
CA GLU A 77 7.54 15.83 -2.21
C GLU A 77 8.40 15.93 -3.48
N ILE A 78 9.31 16.90 -3.52
CA ILE A 78 10.16 17.17 -4.67
C ILE A 78 11.31 16.16 -4.74
N PHE A 79 12.04 15.92 -3.65
CA PHE A 79 13.25 15.09 -3.68
C PHE A 79 13.00 13.61 -3.34
N ASN A 80 11.92 13.31 -2.64
CA ASN A 80 11.50 11.95 -2.26
C ASN A 80 10.05 11.63 -2.72
N PRO A 81 9.68 11.91 -3.99
CA PRO A 81 8.31 11.76 -4.46
C PRO A 81 7.85 10.30 -4.39
N TYR A 82 6.53 10.11 -4.29
CA TYR A 82 5.95 8.80 -4.55
C TYR A 82 6.18 8.42 -6.03
N ASP A 83 6.99 7.38 -6.27
CA ASP A 83 7.52 7.03 -7.60
C ASP A 83 6.86 5.79 -8.24
N LEU A 84 7.16 5.55 -9.53
CA LEU A 84 6.60 4.44 -10.30
C LEU A 84 7.01 3.06 -9.74
N TYR A 85 8.23 2.94 -9.20
CA TYR A 85 8.64 1.73 -8.46
C TYR A 85 7.66 1.48 -7.31
N SER A 86 7.37 2.50 -6.50
CA SER A 86 6.49 2.39 -5.35
C SER A 86 5.04 2.15 -5.77
N ALA A 87 4.61 2.68 -6.92
CA ALA A 87 3.29 2.45 -7.48
C ALA A 87 3.03 0.97 -7.78
N VAL A 88 4.04 0.21 -8.21
CA VAL A 88 3.91 -1.24 -8.47
C VAL A 88 4.20 -2.12 -7.24
N HIS A 89 4.52 -1.52 -6.10
CA HIS A 89 4.71 -2.21 -4.82
C HIS A 89 3.74 -1.68 -3.76
N LYS A 90 2.65 -2.43 -3.52
CA LYS A 90 1.67 -2.07 -2.48
C LYS A 90 1.81 -2.99 -1.27
N GLY A 91 2.31 -2.43 -0.18
CA GLY A 91 2.36 -3.07 1.14
C GLY A 91 1.26 -2.60 2.10
N VAL A 92 0.31 -1.80 1.62
CA VAL A 92 -0.72 -1.16 2.46
C VAL A 92 -2.10 -1.21 1.81
N ARG A 93 -3.14 -1.05 2.63
CA ARG A 93 -4.55 -0.95 2.20
C ARG A 93 -5.22 0.24 2.87
N ARG A 94 -6.12 0.93 2.15
CA ARG A 94 -6.84 2.11 2.65
C ARG A 94 -8.28 1.79 3.03
N TRP A 95 -8.73 2.38 4.13
CA TRP A 95 -10.04 2.11 4.71
C TRP A 95 -10.75 3.39 5.09
N VAL A 96 -12.08 3.34 5.03
CA VAL A 96 -12.97 4.33 5.63
C VAL A 96 -13.86 3.63 6.65
N GLU A 97 -14.04 4.23 7.82
CA GLU A 97 -14.93 3.72 8.86
C GLU A 97 -15.78 4.85 9.44
N PHE A 98 -16.98 4.50 9.89
CA PHE A 98 -17.97 5.45 10.40
C PHE A 98 -18.41 5.06 11.80
N HIS A 99 -18.42 6.02 12.73
CA HIS A 99 -18.97 5.86 14.08
C HIS A 99 -20.10 6.85 14.30
N ASN A 100 -21.25 6.38 14.79
CA ASN A 100 -22.38 7.24 15.14
C ASN A 100 -22.36 7.55 16.63
N VAL A 101 -22.21 8.83 16.98
CA VAL A 101 -22.13 9.26 18.38
C VAL A 101 -23.46 9.05 19.09
N THR A 102 -23.43 8.36 20.22
CA THR A 102 -24.60 8.02 21.04
C THR A 102 -24.85 9.06 22.14
N SER A 103 -26.10 9.18 22.60
CA SER A 103 -26.44 10.06 23.73
C SER A 103 -25.68 9.68 25.02
N ALA A 104 -25.34 8.40 25.19
CA ALA A 104 -24.56 7.91 26.33
C ALA A 104 -23.12 8.43 26.29
N GLU A 105 -22.47 8.43 25.13
CA GLU A 105 -21.11 8.96 24.96
C GLU A 105 -21.04 10.46 25.19
N VAL A 106 -22.05 11.21 24.74
CA VAL A 106 -22.17 12.65 25.02
C VAL A 106 -22.31 12.91 26.52
N THR A 107 -23.19 12.16 27.20
CA THR A 107 -23.39 12.27 28.65
C THR A 107 -22.12 11.94 29.43
N ALA A 108 -21.36 10.94 28.97
CA ALA A 108 -20.08 10.56 29.55
C ALA A 108 -18.93 11.52 29.17
N GLN A 109 -19.17 12.47 28.26
CA GLN A 109 -18.14 13.32 27.64
C GLN A 109 -16.95 12.50 27.10
N LYS A 110 -17.25 11.33 26.53
CA LYS A 110 -16.24 10.42 25.97
C LYS A 110 -16.81 9.56 24.84
N VAL A 111 -16.18 9.65 23.68
CA VAL A 111 -16.35 8.71 22.55
C VAL A 111 -15.07 7.91 22.43
N THR A 112 -15.17 6.57 22.40
CA THR A 112 -14.02 5.68 22.19
C THR A 112 -14.44 4.45 21.41
N PHE A 113 -13.76 4.16 20.31
CA PHE A 113 -14.03 2.98 19.50
C PHE A 113 -12.75 2.46 18.83
N ASN A 114 -12.71 1.15 18.60
CA ASN A 114 -11.63 0.48 17.90
C ASN A 114 -11.94 0.42 16.42
N LEU A 115 -10.93 0.67 15.59
CA LEU A 115 -11.00 0.47 14.15
C LEU A 115 -11.07 -1.02 13.85
N THR A 116 -11.90 -1.38 12.88
CA THR A 116 -12.21 -2.78 12.55
C THR A 116 -11.09 -3.48 11.80
N ARG A 117 -10.30 -2.75 11.00
CA ARG A 117 -9.20 -3.30 10.21
C ARG A 117 -7.87 -3.08 10.92
N LYS A 118 -6.98 -4.07 10.83
CA LYS A 118 -5.67 -4.07 11.49
C LYS A 118 -4.68 -4.94 10.71
N PRO A 119 -3.36 -4.76 10.89
CA PRO A 119 -2.69 -3.82 11.80
C PRO A 119 -2.68 -2.38 11.27
N VAL A 120 -3.15 -1.43 12.08
CA VAL A 120 -3.25 -0.02 11.68
C VAL A 120 -1.88 0.67 11.73
N ILE A 121 -1.60 1.50 10.74
CA ILE A 121 -0.41 2.33 10.68
C ILE A 121 -0.67 3.63 11.45
N LYS A 122 0.23 3.98 12.36
CA LYS A 122 0.26 5.27 13.06
C LYS A 122 1.65 5.89 12.89
N PRO A 123 1.83 6.85 11.96
CA PRO A 123 3.10 7.55 11.84
C PRO A 123 3.35 8.45 13.07
N SER A 124 4.63 8.74 13.34
CA SER A 124 5.05 9.65 14.40
C SER A 124 4.45 11.03 14.19
N ASP A 125 4.56 11.52 12.96
CA ASP A 125 4.15 12.85 12.55
C ASP A 125 2.97 12.75 11.59
N TRP A 126 2.02 13.67 11.76
CA TRP A 126 0.72 13.61 11.06
C TRP A 126 0.69 14.40 9.76
N THR A 127 1.63 15.33 9.62
CA THR A 127 1.74 16.34 8.58
C THR A 127 2.76 16.01 7.51
N ASP A 128 3.68 15.08 7.77
CA ASP A 128 4.76 14.70 6.84
C ASP A 128 4.23 14.27 5.47
N TYR A 129 5.06 14.51 4.45
CA TYR A 129 4.77 14.01 3.13
C TYR A 129 4.77 12.49 3.11
N ASN A 130 3.89 11.93 2.27
CA ASN A 130 3.83 10.51 1.98
C ASN A 130 3.59 9.58 3.20
N VAL A 131 3.19 10.10 4.36
CA VAL A 131 2.81 9.24 5.50
C VAL A 131 1.39 8.73 5.39
N PHE A 132 1.15 7.54 5.93
CA PHE A 132 -0.14 6.86 5.91
C PHE A 132 -0.97 7.18 7.15
N ALA A 133 -0.99 8.45 7.55
CA ALA A 133 -1.68 8.92 8.73
C ALA A 133 -3.21 8.82 8.62
N GLU A 134 -3.89 8.60 9.74
CA GLU A 134 -5.35 8.65 9.78
C GLU A 134 -5.86 10.09 9.60
N LYS A 135 -6.99 10.25 8.92
CA LYS A 135 -7.71 11.53 8.83
C LYS A 135 -9.09 11.34 9.44
N VAL A 136 -9.40 12.13 10.46
CA VAL A 136 -10.67 12.06 11.19
C VAL A 136 -11.48 13.30 10.90
N GLU A 137 -12.74 13.11 10.57
CA GLU A 137 -13.64 14.18 10.16
C GLU A 137 -15.00 14.02 10.84
N TRP A 138 -15.61 15.15 11.22
CA TRP A 138 -17.04 15.21 11.50
C TRP A 138 -17.55 16.62 11.26
N GLY A 139 -18.81 16.71 10.82
CA GLY A 139 -19.45 17.99 10.50
C GLY A 139 -18.83 18.71 9.30
N GLY A 140 -18.26 17.97 8.33
CA GLY A 140 -17.67 18.56 7.12
C GLY A 140 -16.32 19.23 7.38
N SER A 141 -15.59 18.82 8.40
CA SER A 141 -14.30 19.44 8.74
C SER A 141 -13.31 18.41 9.27
N LEU A 142 -12.09 18.46 8.75
CA LEU A 142 -10.95 17.69 9.25
C LEU A 142 -10.66 18.09 10.70
N LYS A 143 -10.22 17.11 11.49
CA LYS A 143 -9.95 17.26 12.92
C LYS A 143 -8.51 16.94 13.21
N THR A 144 -7.97 17.59 14.24
CA THR A 144 -6.55 17.53 14.57
C THR A 144 -6.29 16.46 15.64
N PRO A 145 -5.35 15.52 15.42
CA PRO A 145 -4.94 14.58 16.46
C PRO A 145 -4.05 15.25 17.50
N TYR A 146 -4.02 14.70 18.72
CA TYR A 146 -3.17 15.16 19.81
C TYR A 146 -1.69 15.30 19.46
N ARG A 147 -1.19 14.47 18.53
CA ARG A 147 0.22 14.52 18.09
C ARG A 147 0.54 15.71 17.19
N ALA A 148 -0.45 16.35 16.58
CA ALA A 148 -0.29 17.57 15.78
C ALA A 148 -0.73 18.84 16.54
N ARG A 149 -0.94 18.75 17.87
CA ARG A 149 -1.58 19.84 18.63
C ARG A 149 -0.78 21.13 18.69
N THR A 150 0.55 21.04 18.62
CA THR A 150 1.45 22.20 18.68
C THR A 150 1.39 23.00 17.39
N ILE A 151 1.28 22.29 16.24
CA ILE A 151 1.21 22.89 14.91
C ILE A 151 -0.10 23.67 14.72
N PHE A 152 -1.23 23.09 15.16
CA PHE A 152 -2.56 23.69 14.93
C PHE A 152 -3.15 24.39 16.17
N GLY A 153 -2.37 24.60 17.23
CA GLY A 153 -2.83 25.29 18.45
C GLY A 153 -3.90 24.55 19.26
N GLY A 154 -4.11 23.25 19.02
CA GLY A 154 -5.12 22.44 19.70
C GLY A 154 -5.30 21.06 19.08
N TYR A 155 -6.12 20.23 19.73
CA TYR A 155 -6.47 18.90 19.22
C TYR A 155 -7.92 18.54 19.54
N ASN A 156 -8.47 17.65 18.72
CA ASN A 156 -9.85 17.19 18.88
C ASN A 156 -9.92 15.71 19.32
N TYR A 157 -8.93 14.89 18.98
CA TYR A 157 -8.92 13.47 19.32
C TYR A 157 -7.53 12.94 19.65
N THR A 158 -7.48 11.77 20.26
CA THR A 158 -6.27 10.96 20.47
C THR A 158 -6.38 9.68 19.66
N PHE A 159 -5.26 9.21 19.14
CA PHE A 159 -5.18 7.97 18.36
C PHE A 159 -4.12 7.05 18.96
N TYR A 160 -4.50 5.81 19.25
CA TYR A 160 -3.63 4.79 19.83
C TYR A 160 -3.59 3.54 18.96
N THR A 161 -2.46 2.84 19.01
CA THR A 161 -2.29 1.51 18.41
C THR A 161 -1.90 0.54 19.51
N TYR A 162 -2.61 -0.58 19.62
CA TYR A 162 -2.30 -1.64 20.58
C TYR A 162 -1.29 -2.64 19.99
N SER A 163 -0.72 -3.49 20.84
CA SER A 163 0.28 -4.49 20.46
C SER A 163 -0.24 -5.57 19.49
N ASP A 164 -1.56 -5.68 19.34
CA ASP A 164 -2.22 -6.58 18.39
C ASP A 164 -2.54 -5.89 17.04
N GLY A 165 -2.07 -4.66 16.86
CA GLY A 165 -2.30 -3.85 15.66
C GLY A 165 -3.63 -3.10 15.64
N THR A 166 -4.47 -3.23 16.66
CA THR A 166 -5.76 -2.51 16.72
C THR A 166 -5.54 -1.01 16.89
N GLY A 167 -6.14 -0.20 16.01
CA GLY A 167 -6.20 1.25 16.16
C GLY A 167 -7.41 1.68 17.00
N ASN A 168 -7.28 2.73 17.82
CA ASN A 168 -8.37 3.27 18.64
C ASN A 168 -8.42 4.79 18.58
N ILE A 169 -9.61 5.32 18.33
CA ILE A 169 -9.90 6.76 18.37
C ILE A 169 -10.59 7.07 19.70
N THR A 170 -10.09 8.07 20.41
CA THR A 170 -10.69 8.57 21.64
C THR A 170 -10.87 10.10 21.59
N ILE A 171 -12.10 10.56 21.84
CA ILE A 171 -12.51 11.97 21.91
C ILE A 171 -13.07 12.23 23.30
N THR A 172 -12.69 13.35 23.94
CA THR A 172 -13.05 13.64 25.34
C THR A 172 -13.43 15.09 25.58
N GLY A 173 -14.22 15.33 26.62
CA GLY A 173 -14.59 16.67 27.08
C GLY A 173 -15.35 17.46 26.02
N ASN A 174 -14.96 18.73 25.86
CA ASN A 174 -15.61 19.67 24.93
C ASN A 174 -15.45 19.32 23.45
N ASN A 175 -14.58 18.37 23.11
CA ASN A 175 -14.42 17.90 21.74
C ASN A 175 -15.47 16.87 21.32
N VAL A 176 -16.24 16.31 22.28
CA VAL A 176 -17.25 15.29 21.99
C VAL A 176 -18.38 15.90 21.17
N PRO A 177 -18.62 15.40 19.94
CA PRO A 177 -19.69 15.93 19.09
C PRO A 177 -21.08 15.63 19.67
N ALA A 178 -22.10 16.33 19.17
CA ALA A 178 -23.49 16.06 19.57
C ALA A 178 -23.93 14.64 19.17
N ALA A 179 -24.90 14.09 19.90
CA ALA A 179 -25.46 12.78 19.60
C ALA A 179 -26.06 12.77 18.19
N GLY A 180 -25.87 11.67 17.47
CA GLY A 180 -26.23 11.53 16.05
C GLY A 180 -25.18 12.06 15.07
N THR A 181 -24.13 12.74 15.55
CA THR A 181 -22.99 13.11 14.69
C THR A 181 -22.29 11.85 14.21
N ILE A 182 -21.97 11.82 12.91
CA ILE A 182 -21.17 10.75 12.32
C ILE A 182 -19.72 11.19 12.27
N ILE A 183 -18.86 10.40 12.90
CA ILE A 183 -17.41 10.52 12.81
C ILE A 183 -16.97 9.62 11.67
N LYS A 184 -16.22 10.18 10.73
CA LYS A 184 -15.56 9.46 9.64
C LYS A 184 -14.08 9.34 9.96
N VAL A 185 -13.53 8.14 9.78
CA VAL A 185 -12.10 7.87 9.96
C VAL A 185 -11.56 7.22 8.69
N LEU A 186 -10.63 7.91 8.05
CA LEU A 186 -9.81 7.39 6.96
C LEU A 186 -8.51 6.90 7.57
N TYR A 187 -8.10 5.67 7.28
CA TYR A 187 -6.90 5.08 7.87
C TYR A 187 -6.29 4.01 6.98
N THR A 188 -5.06 3.63 7.31
CA THR A 188 -4.27 2.68 6.54
C THR A 188 -3.86 1.50 7.41
N THR A 189 -3.85 0.29 6.85
CA THR A 189 -3.28 -0.89 7.50
C THR A 189 -2.10 -1.43 6.69
N ASN A 190 -1.13 -2.04 7.37
CA ASN A 190 -0.14 -2.87 6.66
C ASN A 190 -0.85 -4.09 6.06
N ALA A 191 -0.35 -4.55 4.91
CA ALA A 191 -0.73 -5.82 4.30
C ALA A 191 0.14 -6.98 4.82
N THR A 192 1.19 -6.69 5.57
CA THR A 192 2.11 -7.69 6.13
C THR A 192 2.10 -7.63 7.66
N TRP A 193 2.19 -8.79 8.30
CA TRP A 193 2.34 -8.94 9.73
C TRP A 193 3.39 -10.01 10.05
N GLN A 194 4.46 -9.60 10.72
CA GLN A 194 5.47 -10.52 11.23
C GLN A 194 5.44 -10.54 12.75
N LYS A 195 5.43 -11.74 13.34
CA LYS A 195 5.59 -11.89 14.79
C LYS A 195 6.32 -13.18 15.13
N ASN A 196 7.35 -13.05 15.96
CA ASN A 196 7.92 -14.19 16.68
C ASN A 196 7.09 -14.48 17.93
N LYS A 197 6.32 -15.58 17.90
CA LYS A 197 5.54 -16.05 19.04
C LYS A 197 6.28 -17.18 19.75
N THR A 198 6.71 -16.93 20.98
CA THR A 198 7.31 -17.93 21.88
C THR A 198 6.34 -18.40 22.97
N ASP A 199 5.13 -17.82 23.01
CA ASP A 199 4.12 -17.97 24.06
C ASP A 199 2.92 -18.85 23.64
N ILE A 200 3.02 -19.55 22.51
CA ILE A 200 1.95 -20.48 22.03
C ILE A 200 1.76 -21.64 23.02
N GLY A 201 2.84 -22.08 23.67
CA GLY A 201 2.81 -23.02 24.79
C GLY A 201 2.80 -24.49 24.42
N THR A 202 2.51 -25.31 25.44
CA THR A 202 2.49 -26.78 25.38
C THR A 202 1.07 -27.27 25.10
N PHE A 203 0.95 -28.30 24.26
CA PHE A 203 -0.30 -28.97 23.94
C PHE A 203 -0.10 -30.49 23.99
N GLY A 204 -1.18 -31.23 24.27
CA GLY A 204 -1.16 -32.70 24.21
C GLY A 204 -0.24 -33.39 25.21
N ASN A 205 -0.20 -32.97 26.47
CA ASN A 205 0.41 -33.79 27.52
C ASN A 205 -0.36 -35.11 27.62
N VAL A 206 0.25 -36.20 27.13
CA VAL A 206 -0.34 -37.53 27.16
C VAL A 206 0.56 -38.45 27.97
N SER A 207 -0.03 -39.14 28.93
CA SER A 207 0.63 -40.17 29.72
C SER A 207 -0.17 -41.47 29.62
N THR A 208 0.54 -42.58 29.50
CA THR A 208 -0.04 -43.92 29.46
C THR A 208 0.90 -44.95 30.08
N THR A 209 0.39 -46.16 30.29
CA THR A 209 1.20 -47.28 30.78
C THR A 209 2.07 -47.81 29.65
N LEU A 210 3.36 -47.96 29.93
CA LEU A 210 4.36 -48.46 29.01
C LEU A 210 4.10 -49.94 28.67
N ALA A 211 4.13 -50.23 27.37
CA ALA A 211 4.12 -51.57 26.80
C ALA A 211 5.20 -51.64 25.71
N ALA A 212 5.39 -52.82 25.09
CA ALA A 212 6.35 -53.00 23.99
C ALA A 212 6.10 -52.04 22.81
N SER A 213 4.84 -51.63 22.62
CA SER A 213 4.42 -50.57 21.70
C SER A 213 3.36 -49.72 22.37
N VAL A 214 3.50 -48.41 22.27
CA VAL A 214 2.59 -47.42 22.84
C VAL A 214 2.18 -46.43 21.75
N THR A 215 0.89 -46.12 21.67
CA THR A 215 0.37 -45.02 20.85
C THR A 215 -0.01 -43.88 21.78
N PHE A 216 0.65 -42.74 21.66
CA PHE A 216 0.32 -41.54 22.41
C PHE A 216 -0.88 -40.82 21.79
N ILE A 217 -0.81 -40.58 20.48
CA ILE A 217 -1.87 -39.90 19.73
C ILE A 217 -2.32 -40.80 18.58
N PRO A 218 -3.54 -41.34 18.61
CA PRO A 218 -4.13 -42.02 17.46
C PRO A 218 -4.66 -41.00 16.43
N ASN A 219 -4.76 -41.43 15.18
CA ASN A 219 -5.17 -40.61 14.02
C ASN A 219 -6.52 -39.87 14.16
N ASN A 220 -7.36 -40.24 15.13
CA ASN A 220 -8.70 -39.72 15.32
C ASN A 220 -8.85 -38.79 16.54
N ILE A 221 -7.79 -38.53 17.31
CA ILE A 221 -7.83 -37.60 18.45
C ILE A 221 -7.29 -36.24 18.02
N ILE A 222 -8.04 -35.17 18.36
CA ILE A 222 -7.60 -33.80 18.13
C ILE A 222 -6.59 -33.42 19.21
N ASN A 223 -5.32 -33.39 18.84
CA ASN A 223 -4.24 -32.82 19.65
C ASN A 223 -3.61 -31.65 18.91
N SER A 224 -4.16 -30.45 19.12
CA SER A 224 -3.77 -29.27 18.38
C SER A 224 -3.65 -28.03 19.24
N THR A 225 -2.74 -27.14 18.84
CA THR A 225 -2.74 -25.74 19.28
C THR A 225 -3.26 -24.85 18.16
N THR A 226 -3.79 -23.67 18.53
CA THR A 226 -4.31 -22.69 17.60
C THR A 226 -3.92 -21.28 18.01
N TRP A 227 -3.64 -20.43 17.03
CA TRP A 227 -3.49 -19.00 17.25
C TRP A 227 -3.95 -18.20 16.03
N THR A 228 -4.30 -16.95 16.25
CA THR A 228 -4.80 -16.05 15.20
C THR A 228 -3.88 -14.84 15.09
N ASP A 229 -3.64 -14.37 13.86
CA ASP A 229 -2.94 -13.11 13.61
C ASP A 229 -3.90 -11.91 13.58
N PRO A 230 -3.42 -10.67 13.44
CA PRO A 230 -4.27 -9.50 13.32
C PRO A 230 -5.19 -9.50 12.10
N PHE A 231 -4.82 -10.17 11.01
CA PHE A 231 -5.68 -10.28 9.82
C PHE A 231 -6.90 -11.18 10.07
N GLY A 232 -6.85 -12.03 11.08
CA GLY A 232 -7.87 -13.04 11.40
C GLY A 232 -7.52 -14.43 10.86
N SER A 233 -6.35 -14.60 10.26
CA SER A 233 -5.85 -15.90 9.82
C SER A 233 -5.59 -16.76 11.04
N THR A 234 -6.15 -17.97 11.05
CA THR A 234 -6.01 -18.90 12.18
C THR A 234 -5.08 -20.04 11.78
N TYR A 235 -4.00 -20.18 12.54
CA TYR A 235 -2.98 -21.20 12.37
C TYR A 235 -3.21 -22.33 13.35
N ASN A 236 -2.97 -23.56 12.90
CA ASN A 236 -3.14 -24.74 13.72
C ASN A 236 -1.97 -25.68 13.49
N ILE A 237 -1.42 -26.21 14.57
CA ILE A 237 -0.49 -27.34 14.53
C ILE A 237 -1.19 -28.52 15.19
N THR A 238 -1.22 -29.65 14.51
CA THR A 238 -1.86 -30.87 14.99
C THR A 238 -0.87 -32.03 14.94
N ILE A 239 -0.72 -32.73 16.07
CA ILE A 239 -0.09 -34.06 16.06
C ILE A 239 -1.15 -35.03 15.56
N LEU A 240 -0.95 -35.57 14.35
CA LEU A 240 -1.89 -36.50 13.74
C LEU A 240 -1.70 -37.91 14.28
N TYR A 241 -0.46 -38.30 14.50
CA TYR A 241 -0.09 -39.62 14.96
C TYR A 241 1.20 -39.55 15.74
N ASP A 242 1.27 -40.27 16.85
CA ASP A 242 2.53 -40.49 17.56
C ASP A 242 2.50 -41.86 18.23
N ALA A 243 3.47 -42.70 17.89
CA ALA A 243 3.66 -44.00 18.51
C ALA A 243 5.13 -44.33 18.68
N MET A 244 5.40 -45.08 19.74
CA MET A 244 6.72 -45.44 20.22
C MET A 244 6.76 -46.94 20.48
N ALA A 245 7.79 -47.61 19.97
CA ALA A 245 8.22 -48.91 20.44
C ALA A 245 9.27 -48.72 21.54
N ALA A 246 9.17 -49.49 22.62
CA ALA A 246 10.00 -49.27 23.80
C ALA A 246 10.42 -50.58 24.48
N ASP A 247 11.65 -50.58 24.98
CA ASP A 247 12.24 -51.62 25.80
C ASP A 247 12.45 -51.07 27.22
N TYR A 248 11.63 -51.53 28.16
CA TYR A 248 11.67 -51.02 29.54
C TYR A 248 12.84 -51.60 30.33
N ARG A 249 13.69 -50.73 30.87
CA ARG A 249 14.84 -51.13 31.69
C ARG A 249 14.93 -50.45 33.06
N ASN A 250 13.78 -50.07 33.63
CA ASN A 250 13.67 -49.48 34.98
C ASN A 250 14.54 -48.23 35.21
N GLN A 251 14.52 -47.31 34.23
CA GLN A 251 15.22 -46.02 34.29
C GLN A 251 14.35 -44.90 33.75
N ASN A 252 14.61 -43.68 34.20
CA ASN A 252 14.03 -42.47 33.62
C ASN A 252 14.88 -42.06 32.42
N ILE A 253 14.32 -42.15 31.21
CA ILE A 253 14.95 -41.69 29.97
C ILE A 253 14.01 -40.71 29.30
N SER A 254 14.53 -39.54 28.96
CA SER A 254 13.83 -38.52 28.19
C SER A 254 14.62 -38.21 26.92
N ALA A 255 13.94 -38.10 25.79
CA ALA A 255 14.53 -37.66 24.53
C ALA A 255 13.72 -36.49 23.97
N ILE A 256 14.44 -35.54 23.39
CA ILE A 256 13.87 -34.38 22.72
C ILE A 256 14.00 -34.59 21.21
N ASP A 257 12.92 -34.39 20.49
CA ASP A 257 12.90 -34.29 19.03
C ASP A 257 12.41 -32.89 18.63
N ASP A 258 13.22 -32.20 17.83
CA ASP A 258 12.98 -30.83 17.38
C ASP A 258 12.67 -30.86 15.89
N ILE A 259 11.43 -30.50 15.55
CA ILE A 259 10.92 -30.49 14.18
C ILE A 259 10.81 -29.05 13.73
N ARG A 260 11.62 -28.68 12.74
CA ARG A 260 11.59 -27.37 12.11
C ARG A 260 10.76 -27.42 10.83
N LEU A 261 9.76 -26.56 10.76
CA LEU A 261 8.98 -26.30 9.55
C LEU A 261 9.46 -24.98 8.95
N THR A 262 10.12 -25.03 7.80
CA THR A 262 10.43 -23.83 7.00
C THR A 262 9.34 -23.64 5.96
N LEU A 263 8.69 -22.48 6.01
CA LEU A 263 7.50 -22.16 5.25
C LEU A 263 7.84 -21.15 4.16
N ASP A 264 7.40 -21.45 2.95
CA ASP A 264 7.22 -20.51 1.85
C ASP A 264 6.00 -21.01 1.06
N ILE A 265 4.82 -20.61 1.53
CA ILE A 265 3.55 -21.17 1.05
C ILE A 265 2.59 -20.07 0.63
N LYS A 266 2.02 -20.24 -0.55
CA LYS A 266 0.89 -19.44 -1.03
C LYS A 266 -0.39 -20.24 -0.84
N ILE A 267 -1.32 -19.69 -0.07
CA ILE A 267 -2.58 -20.34 0.26
C ILE A 267 -3.70 -19.64 -0.49
N ARG A 268 -4.40 -20.42 -1.31
CA ARG A 268 -5.70 -20.05 -1.86
C ARG A 268 -6.78 -20.15 -0.79
N PRO A 269 -7.89 -19.44 -0.94
CA PRO A 269 -8.65 -19.04 0.22
C PRO A 269 -9.71 -20.06 0.61
N GLU A 270 -9.82 -21.17 -0.13
CA GLU A 270 -10.53 -22.41 0.23
C GLU A 270 -9.95 -23.20 1.43
N SER A 271 -9.11 -22.57 2.26
CA SER A 271 -8.28 -23.18 3.33
C SER A 271 -7.21 -24.12 2.77
N GLY A 272 -5.94 -23.82 3.09
CA GLY A 272 -4.79 -24.65 2.75
C GLY A 272 -4.19 -25.32 3.98
N TYR A 273 -3.64 -26.51 3.82
CA TYR A 273 -2.81 -27.13 4.84
C TYR A 273 -1.58 -27.78 4.23
N VAL A 274 -0.48 -27.73 4.98
CA VAL A 274 0.73 -28.49 4.71
C VAL A 274 0.77 -29.66 5.69
N LYS A 275 0.87 -30.86 5.14
CA LYS A 275 1.00 -32.08 5.94
C LYS A 275 2.43 -32.56 5.87
N VAL A 276 3.10 -32.62 7.02
CA VAL A 276 4.46 -33.16 7.12
C VAL A 276 4.37 -34.54 7.72
N HIS A 277 4.66 -35.53 6.89
CA HIS A 277 4.66 -36.93 7.29
C HIS A 277 6.06 -37.36 7.72
N ASN A 278 6.15 -37.86 8.95
CA ASN A 278 7.23 -38.67 9.51
C ASN A 278 8.45 -37.88 10.03
N SER A 279 8.43 -37.59 11.34
CA SER A 279 9.66 -37.48 12.14
C SER A 279 9.92 -38.81 12.85
N THR A 280 11.14 -39.34 12.71
CA THR A 280 11.62 -40.51 13.45
C THR A 280 12.43 -40.03 14.66
N TYR A 281 12.07 -40.46 15.87
CA TYR A 281 12.80 -40.12 17.09
C TYR A 281 13.28 -41.37 17.83
N TYR A 282 14.30 -41.20 18.69
CA TYR A 282 14.81 -42.28 19.53
C TYR A 282 15.39 -41.76 20.85
N GLY A 283 15.35 -42.60 21.88
CA GLY A 283 15.95 -42.34 23.19
C GLY A 283 16.97 -43.42 23.53
N VAL A 284 18.16 -42.99 23.93
CA VAL A 284 19.27 -43.87 24.35
C VAL A 284 19.67 -43.59 25.81
N ASN A 285 20.39 -44.52 26.43
CA ASN A 285 21.00 -44.28 27.74
C ASN A 285 22.07 -43.16 27.70
N ALA A 286 22.52 -42.71 28.87
CA ALA A 286 23.52 -41.65 29.00
C ALA A 286 24.87 -41.93 28.29
N THR A 287 25.19 -43.18 27.97
CA THR A 287 26.40 -43.55 27.21
C THR A 287 26.16 -43.68 25.70
N ASN A 288 24.92 -43.50 25.23
CA ASN A 288 24.48 -43.65 23.83
C ASN A 288 24.63 -45.06 23.21
N ASP A 289 24.77 -46.10 24.03
CA ASP A 289 25.05 -47.47 23.56
C ASP A 289 23.81 -48.38 23.54
N VAL A 290 22.72 -47.96 24.20
CA VAL A 290 21.50 -48.77 24.35
C VAL A 290 20.28 -47.95 23.92
N LEU A 291 19.53 -48.47 22.94
CA LEU A 291 18.25 -47.93 22.50
C LEU A 291 17.13 -48.34 23.49
N TYR A 292 16.48 -47.36 24.10
CA TYR A 292 15.35 -47.57 25.02
C TYR A 292 14.02 -47.47 24.30
N PHE A 293 13.92 -46.57 23.34
CA PHE A 293 12.73 -46.42 22.53
C PHE A 293 13.03 -45.76 21.20
N HIS A 294 12.16 -46.01 20.23
CA HIS A 294 12.10 -45.27 18.98
C HIS A 294 10.65 -45.15 18.52
N GLY A 295 10.35 -44.13 17.75
CA GLY A 295 8.98 -43.87 17.33
C GLY A 295 8.89 -43.04 16.07
N ASN A 296 7.65 -42.94 15.59
CA ASN A 296 7.30 -42.14 14.42
C ASN A 296 6.15 -41.21 14.78
N MET A 297 6.29 -39.95 14.36
CA MET A 297 5.26 -38.93 14.53
C MET A 297 4.89 -38.29 13.19
N SER A 298 3.62 -37.96 13.02
CA SER A 298 3.11 -37.17 11.89
C SER A 298 2.49 -35.87 12.37
N ILE A 299 2.79 -34.77 11.69
CA ILE A 299 2.36 -33.42 12.07
C ILE A 299 1.65 -32.75 10.89
N MET A 300 0.67 -31.93 11.20
CA MET A 300 0.01 -31.08 10.23
C MET A 300 0.09 -29.63 10.67
N PHE A 301 0.43 -28.76 9.72
CA PHE A 301 0.27 -27.32 9.84
C PHE A 301 -0.87 -26.88 8.94
N LYS A 302 -1.96 -26.39 9.55
CA LYS A 302 -3.16 -25.94 8.84
C LYS A 302 -3.34 -24.45 9.03
N VAL A 303 -3.69 -23.78 7.93
CA VAL A 303 -4.04 -22.36 7.95
C VAL A 303 -5.49 -22.20 7.48
N THR A 304 -6.26 -21.49 8.28
CA THR A 304 -7.60 -21.05 7.95
C THR A 304 -7.56 -19.55 7.68
N PRO A 305 -7.72 -19.11 6.42
CA PRO A 305 -7.77 -17.68 6.08
C PRO A 305 -8.89 -16.93 6.82
N PRO A 306 -8.80 -15.60 6.95
CA PRO A 306 -9.67 -14.78 7.82
C PRO A 306 -11.15 -14.70 7.42
N ASN A 307 -11.54 -15.36 6.32
CA ASN A 307 -12.83 -15.17 5.65
C ASN A 307 -13.79 -16.36 5.73
N THR A 308 -13.59 -17.30 6.66
CA THR A 308 -14.57 -18.40 6.88
C THR A 308 -15.79 -17.97 7.70
N THR A 309 -15.82 -16.75 8.27
CA THR A 309 -16.90 -16.29 9.17
C THR A 309 -17.41 -14.85 8.92
N GLN A 310 -16.84 -14.08 7.99
CA GLN A 310 -17.29 -12.70 7.73
C GLN A 310 -18.52 -12.65 6.80
N THR A 311 -19.57 -11.95 7.23
CA THR A 311 -20.86 -11.83 6.51
C THR A 311 -20.97 -10.61 5.59
N SER A 312 -19.90 -9.83 5.38
CA SER A 312 -19.94 -8.55 4.66
C SER A 312 -19.56 -8.62 3.16
N ARG A 313 -19.77 -7.51 2.43
CA ARG A 313 -19.47 -7.34 0.98
C ARG A 313 -17.99 -7.50 0.61
N PHE A 314 -17.09 -7.58 1.58
CA PHE A 314 -15.65 -7.78 1.39
C PHE A 314 -15.24 -9.25 1.42
N ARG A 315 -16.17 -10.15 1.08
CA ARG A 315 -15.95 -11.59 0.96
C ARG A 315 -15.13 -11.89 -0.30
N TYR A 316 -13.89 -11.43 -0.33
CA TYR A 316 -12.95 -11.87 -1.34
C TYR A 316 -11.97 -12.86 -0.71
N PRO A 317 -11.80 -14.01 -1.35
CA PRO A 317 -10.91 -15.05 -0.86
C PRO A 317 -9.48 -14.45 -1.04
N GLU A 318 -8.81 -14.06 0.05
CA GLU A 318 -7.49 -13.39 0.00
C GLU A 318 -6.39 -14.40 -0.27
N HIS A 319 -5.49 -14.10 -1.23
CA HIS A 319 -4.23 -14.84 -1.32
C HIS A 319 -3.43 -14.55 -0.04
N LEU A 320 -3.01 -15.61 0.63
CA LEU A 320 -2.18 -15.51 1.83
C LEU A 320 -0.81 -16.07 1.51
N HIS A 321 0.22 -15.24 1.61
CA HIS A 321 1.60 -15.70 1.56
C HIS A 321 2.13 -15.82 2.98
N ILE A 322 2.58 -17.01 3.35
CA ILE A 322 3.19 -17.27 4.65
C ILE A 322 4.61 -17.72 4.43
N THR A 323 5.53 -16.97 5.05
CA THR A 323 6.96 -17.29 5.08
C THR A 323 7.45 -17.38 6.52
N GLY A 324 8.54 -18.10 6.74
CA GLY A 324 9.25 -18.13 8.02
C GLY A 324 9.43 -19.53 8.59
N ASP A 325 9.57 -19.63 9.91
CA ASP A 325 9.93 -20.87 10.59
C ASP A 325 9.07 -21.14 11.81
N ILE A 326 8.74 -22.41 12.01
CA ILE A 326 8.12 -22.93 13.23
C ILE A 326 9.01 -24.03 13.80
N LEU A 327 9.31 -23.94 15.09
CA LEU A 327 10.00 -25.01 15.83
C LEU A 327 9.02 -25.69 16.78
N ILE A 328 8.82 -26.99 16.57
CA ILE A 328 8.02 -27.86 17.43
C ILE A 328 8.98 -28.77 18.18
N ARG A 329 8.78 -28.89 19.48
CA ARG A 329 9.53 -29.79 20.35
C ARG A 329 8.63 -30.89 20.87
N ALA A 330 8.98 -32.13 20.61
CA ALA A 330 8.41 -33.29 21.28
C ALA A 330 9.39 -33.78 22.36
N ASN A 331 8.89 -34.04 23.56
CA ASN A 331 9.65 -34.66 24.64
C ASN A 331 8.96 -35.96 25.05
N HIS A 332 9.61 -37.07 24.74
CA HIS A 332 9.17 -38.41 25.09
C HIS A 332 9.95 -38.90 26.29
N THR A 333 9.24 -39.37 27.31
CA THR A 333 9.83 -39.86 28.54
C THR A 333 9.29 -41.24 28.89
N ILE A 334 10.18 -42.16 29.20
CA ILE A 334 9.87 -43.39 29.93
C ILE A 334 10.34 -43.20 31.37
N ASN A 335 9.49 -43.52 32.34
CA ASN A 335 9.84 -43.42 33.76
C ASN A 335 9.95 -44.79 34.44
N THR A 336 10.52 -44.82 35.64
CA THR A 336 10.74 -46.04 36.46
C THR A 336 9.46 -46.69 37.00
N GLN A 337 8.27 -46.17 36.68
CA GLN A 337 6.97 -46.70 37.13
C GLN A 337 6.17 -47.27 35.95
N LEU A 338 6.83 -47.66 34.86
CA LEU A 338 6.19 -48.06 33.60
C LEU A 338 5.30 -46.95 33.03
N GLY A 339 5.64 -45.68 33.23
CA GLY A 339 4.97 -44.56 32.59
C GLY A 339 5.64 -44.19 31.28
N ALA A 340 4.85 -44.03 30.22
CA ALA A 340 5.26 -43.44 28.95
C ALA A 340 4.55 -42.09 28.81
N ILE A 341 5.31 -41.03 28.58
CA ILE A 341 4.80 -39.65 28.51
C ILE A 341 5.28 -39.00 27.22
N ALA A 342 4.39 -38.30 26.53
CA ALA A 342 4.73 -37.41 25.41
C ALA A 342 4.23 -35.99 25.71
N ASN A 343 5.09 -35.00 25.50
CA ASN A 343 4.77 -33.57 25.61
C ASN A 343 5.14 -32.86 24.31
N TYR A 344 4.25 -32.02 23.80
CA TYR A 344 4.49 -31.26 22.59
C TYR A 344 4.43 -29.77 22.88
N THR A 345 5.42 -29.02 22.43
CA THR A 345 5.50 -27.58 22.64
C THR A 345 5.85 -26.90 21.33
N VAL A 346 5.13 -25.82 20.99
CA VAL A 346 5.62 -24.90 19.96
C VAL A 346 6.62 -23.99 20.64
N VAL A 347 7.92 -24.23 20.39
CA VAL A 347 9.00 -23.45 21.01
C VAL A 347 8.96 -22.01 20.50
N TYR A 348 8.80 -21.87 19.18
CA TYR A 348 8.50 -20.59 18.57
C TYR A 348 7.79 -20.77 17.22
N ALA A 349 7.06 -19.74 16.81
CA ALA A 349 6.62 -19.52 15.45
C ALA A 349 7.03 -18.10 15.04
N ASN A 350 8.03 -17.99 14.16
CA ASN A 350 8.44 -16.74 13.55
C ASN A 350 7.93 -16.74 12.12
N ILE A 351 6.68 -16.31 11.98
CA ILE A 351 5.97 -16.30 10.70
C ILE A 351 5.70 -14.87 10.26
N THR A 352 5.83 -14.65 8.97
CA THR A 352 5.36 -13.46 8.27
C THR A 352 4.15 -13.86 7.45
N THR A 353 3.06 -13.13 7.65
CA THR A 353 1.83 -13.26 6.89
C THR A 353 1.70 -12.04 5.99
N ASP A 354 1.48 -12.24 4.70
CA ASP A 354 1.21 -11.20 3.73
C ASP A 354 -0.12 -11.48 3.01
N ILE A 355 -1.00 -10.47 2.98
CA ILE A 355 -2.28 -10.51 2.27
C ILE A 355 -2.28 -9.68 0.98
N GLY A 356 -1.16 -9.04 0.63
CA GLY A 356 -1.02 -8.13 -0.50
C GLY A 356 -1.71 -6.79 -0.27
N GLY A 357 -1.08 -5.70 -0.70
CA GLY A 357 -1.69 -4.36 -0.70
C GLY A 357 -2.79 -4.21 -1.76
N SER A 358 -3.36 -3.01 -1.85
CA SER A 358 -4.44 -2.73 -2.80
C SER A 358 -4.37 -1.37 -3.48
N TYR A 359 -4.94 -1.35 -4.69
CA TYR A 359 -5.61 -0.18 -5.25
C TYR A 359 -7.10 -0.29 -4.94
N GLU A 360 -7.64 0.70 -4.23
CA GLU A 360 -9.06 0.72 -3.87
C GLU A 360 -9.94 0.91 -5.10
N TRP A 361 -9.45 1.65 -6.10
CA TRP A 361 -10.20 1.95 -7.32
C TRP A 361 -9.37 1.74 -8.59
N ILE A 362 -10.04 1.27 -9.64
CA ILE A 362 -9.70 1.54 -11.03
C ILE A 362 -10.83 2.36 -11.67
N VAL A 363 -10.47 3.40 -12.38
CA VAL A 363 -11.40 4.43 -12.86
C VAL A 363 -11.21 4.63 -14.36
N VAL A 364 -12.32 4.55 -15.09
CA VAL A 364 -12.40 4.88 -16.52
C VAL A 364 -13.32 6.09 -16.68
N GLY A 365 -12.99 6.96 -17.64
CA GLY A 365 -13.77 8.16 -17.90
C GLY A 365 -15.19 7.85 -18.40
N LYS A 366 -16.18 8.64 -17.98
CA LYS A 366 -17.53 8.61 -18.55
C LYS A 366 -17.50 8.88 -20.05
N ASP A 367 -16.73 9.89 -20.45
CA ASP A 367 -16.60 10.32 -21.83
C ASP A 367 -15.51 9.53 -22.58
N ALA A 368 -15.04 8.42 -21.99
CA ALA A 368 -14.08 7.53 -22.64
C ALA A 368 -14.77 6.58 -23.63
N ASP A 369 -14.03 6.21 -24.66
CA ASP A 369 -14.45 5.14 -25.56
C ASP A 369 -14.27 3.76 -24.89
N THR A 370 -15.01 2.76 -25.37
CA THR A 370 -14.97 1.38 -24.83
C THR A 370 -13.58 0.75 -24.82
N ILE A 371 -12.67 1.25 -25.66
CA ILE A 371 -11.29 0.80 -25.75
C ILE A 371 -10.50 1.07 -24.45
N ASP A 372 -10.78 2.16 -23.74
CA ASP A 372 -10.12 2.47 -22.46
C ASP A 372 -10.56 1.50 -21.36
N SER A 373 -11.79 0.98 -21.45
CA SER A 373 -12.26 -0.08 -20.54
C SER A 373 -11.53 -1.42 -20.78
N LEU A 374 -11.15 -1.73 -22.02
CA LEU A 374 -10.27 -2.86 -22.33
C LEU A 374 -8.86 -2.61 -21.77
N GLY A 375 -8.36 -1.38 -21.84
CA GLY A 375 -7.12 -0.97 -21.17
C GLY A 375 -7.16 -1.24 -19.67
N ALA A 376 -8.23 -0.81 -18.99
CA ALA A 376 -8.42 -1.04 -17.56
C ALA A 376 -8.44 -2.54 -17.17
N ALA A 377 -8.97 -3.40 -18.05
CA ALA A 377 -8.92 -4.85 -17.85
C ALA A 377 -7.47 -5.38 -17.84
N TYR A 378 -6.62 -4.95 -18.79
CA TYR A 378 -5.20 -5.34 -18.79
C TYR A 378 -4.45 -4.85 -17.57
N VAL A 379 -4.68 -3.59 -17.16
CA VAL A 379 -4.03 -3.04 -15.97
C VAL A 379 -4.44 -3.79 -14.71
N THR A 380 -5.71 -4.17 -14.60
CA THR A 380 -6.20 -4.99 -13.48
C THR A 380 -5.52 -6.35 -13.45
N GLU A 381 -5.40 -7.03 -14.60
CA GLU A 381 -4.72 -8.31 -14.71
C GLU A 381 -3.22 -8.20 -14.39
N ALA A 382 -2.56 -7.10 -14.75
CA ALA A 382 -1.16 -6.87 -14.37
C ALA A 382 -0.99 -6.84 -12.85
N PHE A 383 -1.85 -6.12 -12.14
CA PHE A 383 -1.80 -6.05 -10.69
C PHE A 383 -2.18 -7.38 -10.02
N ASP A 384 -3.28 -8.00 -10.42
CA ASP A 384 -3.77 -9.21 -9.75
C ASP A 384 -2.92 -10.45 -10.10
N SER A 385 -2.67 -10.70 -11.39
CA SER A 385 -2.04 -11.93 -11.85
C SER A 385 -0.51 -11.94 -11.75
N ILE A 386 0.15 -10.79 -11.88
CA ILE A 386 1.64 -10.71 -11.83
C ILE A 386 2.14 -10.24 -10.47
N LYS A 387 1.47 -9.24 -9.86
CA LYS A 387 1.93 -8.62 -8.61
C LYS A 387 1.15 -9.06 -7.38
N GLU A 388 0.02 -9.75 -7.55
CA GLU A 388 -0.87 -10.15 -6.46
C GLU A 388 -1.36 -8.95 -5.63
N ILE A 389 -1.44 -7.78 -6.27
CA ILE A 389 -1.96 -6.55 -5.70
C ILE A 389 -3.41 -6.44 -6.14
N LYS A 390 -4.30 -6.27 -5.17
CA LYS A 390 -5.72 -6.26 -5.45
C LYS A 390 -6.17 -4.93 -6.04
N VAL A 391 -7.01 -4.98 -7.08
CA VAL A 391 -7.85 -3.85 -7.50
C VAL A 391 -9.26 -4.11 -6.98
N CYS A 392 -9.72 -3.24 -6.08
CA CYS A 392 -10.88 -3.55 -5.22
C CYS A 392 -12.24 -3.20 -5.80
N ALA A 393 -12.34 -2.07 -6.52
CA ALA A 393 -13.55 -1.61 -7.17
C ALA A 393 -13.24 -0.97 -8.52
N ALA A 394 -14.16 -1.11 -9.47
CA ALA A 394 -14.17 -0.35 -10.70
C ALA A 394 -15.22 0.76 -10.60
N GLY A 395 -14.92 1.94 -11.12
CA GLY A 395 -15.85 3.08 -11.17
C GLY A 395 -15.61 4.03 -12.32
N MET A 396 -16.52 4.99 -12.43
CA MET A 396 -16.45 6.11 -13.35
C MET A 396 -15.68 7.28 -12.72
N ASP A 397 -15.17 8.21 -13.51
CA ASP A 397 -14.66 9.48 -13.00
C ASP A 397 -15.82 10.34 -12.47
N ILE A 398 -16.83 10.61 -13.29
CA ILE A 398 -18.02 11.43 -13.02
C ILE A 398 -19.32 10.62 -13.17
N ASN A 399 -20.44 11.17 -12.72
CA ASN A 399 -21.74 10.49 -12.79
C ASN A 399 -22.23 10.26 -14.23
N GLU A 400 -22.48 9.01 -14.58
CA GLU A 400 -23.09 8.60 -15.85
C GLU A 400 -24.61 8.49 -15.73
N THR A 401 -25.33 9.57 -16.04
CA THR A 401 -26.77 9.69 -15.79
C THR A 401 -27.68 8.90 -16.73
N THR A 402 -27.17 8.42 -17.87
CA THR A 402 -27.97 7.79 -18.93
C THR A 402 -27.87 6.26 -18.90
N TYR A 403 -26.65 5.72 -18.94
CA TYR A 403 -26.41 4.28 -19.07
C TYR A 403 -26.01 3.60 -17.76
N GLY A 404 -25.59 4.36 -16.76
CA GLY A 404 -25.08 3.86 -15.49
C GLY A 404 -25.33 4.77 -14.31
N PRO A 405 -26.57 5.27 -14.05
CA PRO A 405 -26.85 6.28 -13.02
C PRO A 405 -26.62 5.80 -11.58
N HIS A 406 -26.34 4.50 -11.42
CA HIS A 406 -26.06 3.87 -10.14
C HIS A 406 -24.65 3.27 -10.08
N ALA A 407 -23.85 3.45 -11.14
CA ALA A 407 -22.45 3.08 -11.14
C ALA A 407 -21.67 4.01 -10.20
N PRO A 408 -20.61 3.51 -9.54
CA PRO A 408 -19.81 4.33 -8.67
C PRO A 408 -19.00 5.38 -9.43
N PHE A 409 -18.81 6.58 -8.86
CA PHE A 409 -17.92 7.60 -9.43
C PHE A 409 -17.09 8.34 -8.38
N VAL A 410 -15.99 8.96 -8.78
CA VAL A 410 -14.96 9.40 -7.82
C VAL A 410 -14.78 10.91 -7.71
N MET A 411 -15.15 11.67 -8.73
CA MET A 411 -14.96 13.13 -8.76
C MET A 411 -16.06 13.87 -8.00
N GLY A 412 -15.65 14.93 -7.29
CA GLY A 412 -16.50 15.79 -6.47
C GLY A 412 -17.23 16.85 -7.28
N GLY A 413 -18.46 17.16 -6.87
CA GLY A 413 -19.42 17.99 -7.62
C GLY A 413 -20.67 17.20 -8.02
N ALA A 414 -21.53 17.85 -8.82
CA ALA A 414 -22.62 17.31 -9.66
C ALA A 414 -23.89 18.18 -9.64
N THR A 415 -24.36 18.57 -10.84
CA THR A 415 -25.71 19.14 -11.06
C THR A 415 -26.42 18.49 -12.26
N SER A 416 -25.69 18.18 -13.34
CA SER A 416 -26.20 17.66 -14.62
C SER A 416 -25.44 16.43 -15.16
N GLY A 417 -24.27 16.11 -14.63
CA GLY A 417 -23.46 14.96 -15.05
C GLY A 417 -22.48 15.27 -16.19
N THR A 418 -22.16 16.54 -16.42
CA THR A 418 -21.15 16.99 -17.39
C THR A 418 -19.86 17.40 -16.67
N LYS A 419 -18.68 17.32 -17.31
CA LYS A 419 -17.38 17.67 -16.69
C LYS A 419 -17.34 19.07 -16.07
N SER A 420 -18.09 20.04 -16.60
CA SER A 420 -18.17 21.39 -16.04
C SER A 420 -18.75 21.46 -14.62
N ASP A 421 -19.61 20.50 -14.24
CA ASP A 421 -20.23 20.49 -12.90
C ASP A 421 -19.31 19.99 -11.79
N TYR A 422 -18.17 19.42 -12.17
CA TYR A 422 -17.19 18.79 -11.27
C TYR A 422 -15.96 19.69 -11.07
N ARG A 423 -16.17 20.99 -11.27
CA ARG A 423 -15.20 22.04 -10.99
C ARG A 423 -15.75 22.95 -9.92
N ASP A 424 -14.90 23.38 -9.00
CA ASP A 424 -15.26 24.39 -8.03
C ASP A 424 -15.43 25.78 -8.68
N SER A 425 -15.76 26.80 -7.88
CA SER A 425 -15.93 28.17 -8.36
C SER A 425 -14.67 28.79 -8.98
N LEU A 426 -13.50 28.19 -8.74
CA LEU A 426 -12.21 28.61 -9.30
C LEU A 426 -11.82 27.78 -10.54
N GLY A 427 -12.64 26.80 -10.94
CA GLY A 427 -12.40 25.93 -12.07
C GLY A 427 -11.58 24.67 -11.76
N ARG A 428 -11.26 24.40 -10.49
CA ARG A 428 -10.42 23.29 -10.05
C ARG A 428 -11.24 22.01 -9.90
N THR A 429 -10.67 20.88 -10.29
CA THR A 429 -11.26 19.56 -10.04
C THR A 429 -10.86 19.06 -8.66
N PHE A 430 -11.69 18.22 -8.05
CA PHE A 430 -11.40 17.61 -6.75
C PHE A 430 -12.08 16.25 -6.63
N LEU A 431 -11.55 15.40 -5.75
CA LEU A 431 -12.14 14.10 -5.44
C LEU A 431 -13.28 14.24 -4.43
N ARG A 432 -14.24 13.32 -4.48
CA ARG A 432 -15.22 13.17 -3.39
C ARG A 432 -14.51 12.63 -2.16
N ASP A 433 -15.05 12.92 -0.99
CA ASP A 433 -14.50 12.37 0.24
C ASP A 433 -14.70 10.85 0.34
N ASP A 434 -15.85 10.32 -0.08
CA ASP A 434 -16.11 8.88 -0.22
C ASP A 434 -17.32 8.60 -1.13
N TRP A 435 -17.38 7.37 -1.64
CA TRP A 435 -18.48 6.91 -2.50
C TRP A 435 -19.45 5.98 -1.76
N CYS A 436 -18.92 5.11 -0.91
CA CYS A 436 -19.64 3.94 -0.45
C CYS A 436 -20.03 4.04 1.02
N ARG A 437 -20.97 4.91 1.33
CA ARG A 437 -21.74 4.79 2.58
C ARG A 437 -23.02 3.99 2.33
N TYR A 438 -23.01 2.71 2.66
CA TYR A 438 -24.25 1.90 2.73
C TYR A 438 -24.81 1.94 4.15
N GLY A 439 -25.53 3.01 4.47
CA GLY A 439 -26.03 3.24 5.84
C GLY A 439 -24.87 3.50 6.81
N THR A 440 -24.58 2.56 7.71
CA THR A 440 -23.41 2.60 8.63
C THR A 440 -22.26 1.68 8.19
N THR A 441 -22.40 0.97 7.06
CA THR A 441 -21.38 0.02 6.60
C THR A 441 -20.32 0.73 5.75
N ALA A 442 -19.06 0.55 6.14
CA ALA A 442 -17.88 1.02 5.41
C ALA A 442 -17.83 0.47 3.98
N GLY A 443 -17.43 1.33 3.04
CA GLY A 443 -17.06 0.95 1.68
C GLY A 443 -15.61 1.27 1.37
N TYR A 444 -15.30 1.60 0.12
CA TYR A 444 -13.96 2.06 -0.26
C TYR A 444 -13.84 3.59 -0.11
N PRO A 445 -12.77 4.11 0.50
CA PRO A 445 -12.50 5.55 0.50
C PRO A 445 -12.30 6.07 -0.92
N ILE A 446 -12.47 7.37 -1.17
CA ILE A 446 -12.01 8.00 -2.44
C ILE A 446 -10.81 8.89 -2.13
N SER A 447 -11.02 10.06 -1.53
CA SER A 447 -9.89 10.84 -0.99
C SER A 447 -9.12 9.94 -0.03
N THR A 448 -7.79 10.01 -0.09
CA THR A 448 -6.81 9.17 0.64
C THR A 448 -6.60 7.75 0.10
N SER A 449 -7.30 7.34 -0.97
CA SER A 449 -7.17 6.01 -1.58
C SER A 449 -5.99 5.87 -2.52
N ASN A 450 -5.62 4.63 -2.82
CA ASN A 450 -4.81 4.30 -3.98
C ASN A 450 -5.75 4.04 -5.17
N MET A 451 -5.57 4.78 -6.26
CA MET A 451 -6.46 4.77 -7.40
C MET A 451 -5.67 4.62 -8.70
N ILE A 452 -6.25 3.91 -9.66
CA ILE A 452 -5.73 3.78 -11.01
C ILE A 452 -6.69 4.50 -11.95
N PHE A 453 -6.17 5.37 -12.81
CA PHE A 453 -6.93 6.05 -13.85
C PHE A 453 -6.45 5.57 -15.21
N VAL A 454 -7.38 5.07 -16.01
CA VAL A 454 -7.12 4.64 -17.39
C VAL A 454 -7.88 5.53 -18.36
N GLY A 455 -7.20 5.95 -19.42
CA GLY A 455 -7.68 6.95 -20.37
C GLY A 455 -7.16 8.35 -20.06
N GLY A 456 -6.93 9.14 -21.11
CA GLY A 456 -6.26 10.44 -21.01
C GLY A 456 -7.12 11.55 -20.40
N PRO A 457 -6.52 12.71 -20.07
CA PRO A 457 -7.22 13.86 -19.45
C PRO A 457 -8.49 14.30 -20.19
N CYS A 458 -8.51 14.22 -21.52
CA CYS A 458 -9.69 14.55 -22.32
C CYS A 458 -10.86 13.60 -22.10
N ALA A 459 -10.60 12.32 -21.79
CA ALA A 459 -11.62 11.29 -21.59
C ALA A 459 -11.95 11.09 -20.10
N ASN A 460 -10.97 11.25 -19.21
CA ASN A 460 -11.07 10.94 -17.78
C ASN A 460 -10.71 12.18 -16.93
N LEU A 461 -11.68 12.72 -16.19
CA LEU A 461 -11.52 13.89 -15.33
C LEU A 461 -10.57 13.64 -14.15
N GLY A 462 -10.46 12.39 -13.69
CA GLY A 462 -9.45 12.03 -12.69
C GLY A 462 -8.04 12.07 -13.27
N ALA A 463 -7.87 11.65 -14.53
CA ALA A 463 -6.61 11.84 -15.23
C ALA A 463 -6.30 13.34 -15.44
N GLU A 464 -7.32 14.15 -15.71
CA GLU A 464 -7.19 15.61 -15.79
C GLU A 464 -6.78 16.24 -14.45
N TYR A 465 -7.36 15.79 -13.32
CA TYR A 465 -6.97 16.24 -11.99
C TYR A 465 -5.47 16.01 -11.74
N PHE A 466 -4.96 14.82 -12.03
CA PHE A 466 -3.53 14.53 -11.82
C PHE A 466 -2.61 15.15 -12.87
N ASN A 467 -3.15 15.57 -14.01
CA ASN A 467 -2.38 16.22 -15.09
C ASN A 467 -1.70 17.51 -14.63
N GLU A 468 -2.19 18.15 -13.56
CA GLU A 468 -1.57 19.34 -12.96
C GLU A 468 -0.29 19.03 -12.17
N PHE A 469 -0.09 17.76 -11.77
CA PHE A 469 0.99 17.36 -10.87
C PHE A 469 2.04 16.44 -11.52
N THR A 470 1.74 15.85 -12.67
CA THR A 470 2.62 14.86 -13.32
C THR A 470 3.66 15.50 -14.24
N MET A 471 4.87 14.92 -14.26
CA MET A 471 5.96 15.41 -15.10
C MET A 471 5.75 15.14 -16.60
N ALA A 472 4.89 14.19 -16.97
CA ALA A 472 4.35 14.09 -18.33
C ALA A 472 2.86 14.42 -18.28
N PHE A 473 2.43 15.43 -19.03
CA PHE A 473 1.06 15.92 -19.00
C PHE A 473 0.56 16.34 -20.38
N LEU A 474 -0.74 16.33 -20.58
CA LEU A 474 -1.37 16.88 -21.77
C LEU A 474 -1.40 18.41 -21.68
N ALA A 475 -0.67 19.08 -22.57
CA ALA A 475 -0.67 20.53 -22.68
C ALA A 475 -1.90 21.02 -23.46
N THR A 476 -3.08 21.00 -22.82
CA THR A 476 -4.34 21.39 -23.45
C THR A 476 -4.26 22.81 -23.99
N GLY A 477 -4.64 23.01 -25.26
CA GLY A 477 -4.42 24.28 -25.96
C GLY A 477 -5.12 25.50 -25.32
N SER A 478 -6.16 25.29 -24.52
CA SER A 478 -6.82 26.36 -23.75
C SER A 478 -5.94 26.98 -22.66
N TYR A 479 -4.92 26.25 -22.19
CA TYR A 479 -4.01 26.70 -21.13
C TYR A 479 -2.62 27.10 -21.67
N VAL A 480 -2.38 26.93 -22.96
CA VAL A 480 -1.10 27.25 -23.60
C VAL A 480 -1.13 28.68 -24.13
N THR A 481 -0.33 29.57 -23.52
CA THR A 481 -0.29 31.00 -23.85
C THR A 481 0.81 31.38 -24.84
N ASN A 482 1.80 30.51 -25.05
CA ASN A 482 2.97 30.74 -25.91
C ASN A 482 3.29 29.51 -26.77
N ASP A 483 2.29 29.03 -27.53
CA ASP A 483 2.40 27.79 -28.29
C ASP A 483 3.57 27.81 -29.30
N THR A 484 4.55 26.94 -29.07
CA THR A 484 5.68 26.69 -29.97
C THR A 484 5.57 25.31 -30.64
N GLY A 485 4.36 24.77 -30.75
CA GLY A 485 4.07 23.43 -31.26
C GLY A 485 3.80 22.39 -30.17
N HIS A 486 3.53 22.82 -28.95
CA HIS A 486 3.26 21.95 -27.80
C HIS A 486 1.78 21.93 -27.40
N SER A 487 0.93 22.80 -27.96
CA SER A 487 -0.51 22.76 -27.76
C SER A 487 -1.13 21.43 -28.22
N ASN A 488 -1.99 20.86 -27.37
CA ASN A 488 -2.65 19.57 -27.56
C ASN A 488 -1.67 18.43 -27.86
N LYS A 489 -0.57 18.39 -27.10
CA LYS A 489 0.46 17.35 -27.13
C LYS A 489 0.73 16.83 -25.73
N ILE A 490 1.28 15.63 -25.64
CA ILE A 490 1.92 15.13 -24.43
C ILE A 490 3.22 15.91 -24.30
N LEU A 491 3.34 16.72 -23.25
CA LEU A 491 4.54 17.46 -22.94
C LEU A 491 5.29 16.74 -21.82
N ALA A 492 6.52 16.33 -22.12
CA ALA A 492 7.48 15.87 -21.12
C ALA A 492 8.13 17.08 -20.47
N LEU A 493 7.82 17.33 -19.20
CA LEU A 493 8.43 18.39 -18.42
C LEU A 493 9.85 17.96 -18.03
N SER A 494 10.82 18.39 -18.85
CA SER A 494 12.24 18.37 -18.49
C SER A 494 12.83 19.77 -18.65
N CYS A 495 13.89 20.07 -17.92
CA CYS A 495 14.52 21.39 -18.03
C CYS A 495 15.20 21.61 -19.38
N TRP A 496 15.45 20.56 -20.15
CA TRP A 496 16.28 20.56 -21.36
C TRP A 496 15.47 20.34 -22.64
N ALA A 497 14.92 19.13 -22.82
CA ALA A 497 14.36 18.69 -24.10
C ALA A 497 12.92 19.18 -24.32
N ARG A 498 12.09 19.19 -23.26
CA ARG A 498 10.67 19.61 -23.31
C ARG A 498 9.91 18.99 -24.48
N ASN A 499 10.13 17.70 -24.70
CA ASN A 499 9.61 17.00 -25.87
C ASN A 499 8.08 17.00 -25.87
N ALA A 500 7.50 17.37 -27.02
CA ALA A 500 6.06 17.39 -27.25
C ALA A 500 5.68 16.30 -28.26
N THR A 501 4.89 15.31 -27.83
CA THR A 501 4.53 14.14 -28.64
C THR A 501 3.02 14.00 -28.82
N GLY A 502 2.60 13.22 -29.81
CA GLY A 502 1.19 13.04 -30.19
C GLY A 502 0.84 11.57 -30.39
N SER A 503 -0.01 11.26 -31.36
CA SER A 503 -0.40 9.88 -31.70
C SER A 503 0.82 8.96 -31.88
N GLY A 504 0.70 7.73 -31.39
CA GLY A 504 1.80 6.77 -31.24
C GLY A 504 2.58 6.91 -29.94
N TYR A 505 2.08 7.68 -28.97
CA TYR A 505 2.71 7.87 -27.67
C TYR A 505 1.72 7.76 -26.51
N ALA A 506 2.22 7.31 -25.38
CA ALA A 506 1.46 7.15 -24.15
C ALA A 506 2.28 7.53 -22.92
N VAL A 507 1.61 7.70 -21.80
CA VAL A 507 2.16 8.10 -20.51
C VAL A 507 1.77 7.08 -19.45
N ILE A 508 2.75 6.69 -18.65
CA ILE A 508 2.49 6.09 -17.33
C ILE A 508 3.07 7.03 -16.29
N ALA A 509 2.23 7.53 -15.41
CA ALA A 509 2.63 8.50 -14.40
C ALA A 509 2.01 8.17 -13.04
N VAL A 510 2.64 8.64 -11.97
CA VAL A 510 2.11 8.52 -10.62
C VAL A 510 2.32 9.81 -9.85
N TYR A 511 1.37 10.11 -8.98
CA TYR A 511 1.49 11.20 -8.02
C TYR A 511 0.71 10.87 -6.74
N LYS A 512 1.14 11.43 -5.62
CA LYS A 512 0.44 11.35 -4.33
C LYS A 512 0.06 12.75 -3.88
N ASP A 513 -1.24 13.03 -3.79
CA ASP A 513 -1.76 14.34 -3.40
C ASP A 513 -1.59 14.62 -1.88
N LEU A 514 -1.94 15.84 -1.47
CA LEU A 514 -1.90 16.30 -0.08
C LEU A 514 -2.82 15.52 0.88
N ASN A 515 -3.92 14.98 0.37
CA ASN A 515 -4.79 14.09 1.14
C ASN A 515 -4.15 12.70 1.31
N GLY A 516 -3.06 12.42 0.59
CA GLY A 516 -2.40 11.14 0.53
C GLY A 516 -3.06 10.17 -0.45
N THR A 517 -3.93 10.64 -1.34
CA THR A 517 -4.47 9.86 -2.46
C THR A 517 -3.36 9.60 -3.46
N ILE A 518 -3.19 8.34 -3.88
CA ILE A 518 -2.24 8.00 -4.95
C ILE A 518 -3.02 7.82 -6.25
N GLY A 519 -2.64 8.54 -7.29
CA GLY A 519 -3.13 8.33 -8.66
C GLY A 519 -2.04 7.69 -9.50
N LEU A 520 -2.24 6.44 -9.92
CA LEU A 520 -1.48 5.82 -11.01
C LEU A 520 -2.25 6.00 -12.31
N LEU A 521 -1.61 6.62 -13.30
CA LEU A 521 -2.23 7.00 -14.55
C LEU A 521 -1.62 6.20 -15.69
N ILE A 522 -2.46 5.62 -16.54
CA ILE A 522 -2.05 4.95 -17.77
C ILE A 522 -2.95 5.45 -18.91
N TRP A 523 -2.37 6.23 -19.82
CA TRP A 523 -3.13 6.85 -20.89
C TRP A 523 -2.30 7.09 -22.14
N GLY A 524 -2.92 6.93 -23.31
CA GLY A 524 -2.36 7.26 -24.60
C GLY A 524 -2.80 8.65 -25.09
N PHE A 525 -2.14 9.15 -26.13
CA PHE A 525 -2.62 10.34 -26.83
C PHE A 525 -4.07 10.17 -27.33
N ASP A 526 -4.40 8.96 -27.75
CA ASP A 526 -5.76 8.52 -28.07
C ASP A 526 -6.06 7.15 -27.39
N GLY A 527 -7.30 6.65 -27.57
CA GLY A 527 -7.72 5.38 -26.98
C GLY A 527 -6.97 4.16 -27.51
N GLN A 528 -6.45 4.20 -28.75
CA GLN A 528 -5.63 3.12 -29.31
C GLN A 528 -4.29 3.04 -28.56
N ASP A 529 -3.66 4.20 -28.33
CA ASP A 529 -2.43 4.30 -27.57
C ASP A 529 -2.63 3.89 -26.10
N THR A 530 -3.77 4.24 -25.47
CA THR A 530 -4.12 3.78 -24.10
C THR A 530 -4.19 2.27 -24.03
N TYR A 531 -4.83 1.63 -25.02
CA TYR A 531 -4.98 0.18 -25.09
C TYR A 531 -3.64 -0.53 -25.15
N TYR A 532 -2.74 -0.11 -26.06
CA TYR A 532 -1.45 -0.77 -26.21
C TYR A 532 -0.46 -0.45 -25.09
N ALA A 533 -0.53 0.74 -24.49
CA ALA A 533 0.21 1.05 -23.27
C ALA A 533 -0.22 0.13 -22.11
N SER A 534 -1.53 -0.04 -21.93
CA SER A 534 -2.10 -0.94 -20.92
C SER A 534 -1.75 -2.41 -21.19
N LYS A 535 -1.77 -2.82 -22.46
CA LYS A 535 -1.40 -4.18 -22.86
C LYS A 535 0.08 -4.46 -22.62
N TRP A 536 0.97 -3.54 -23.01
CA TRP A 536 2.40 -3.61 -22.69
C TRP A 536 2.64 -3.68 -21.18
N PHE A 537 1.90 -2.89 -20.40
CA PHE A 537 1.99 -2.92 -18.94
C PHE A 537 1.71 -4.32 -18.36
N TRP A 538 0.77 -5.07 -18.95
CA TRP A 538 0.41 -6.43 -18.53
C TRP A 538 1.30 -7.54 -19.12
N ASP A 539 1.41 -7.63 -20.44
CA ASP A 539 2.03 -8.78 -21.12
C ASP A 539 3.32 -8.45 -21.88
N GLY A 540 3.74 -7.19 -21.84
CA GLY A 540 4.97 -6.71 -22.47
C GLY A 540 4.95 -6.68 -23.99
N LEU A 541 3.86 -7.09 -24.65
CA LEU A 541 3.78 -7.20 -26.12
C LEU A 541 4.91 -8.04 -26.74
N GLY A 542 5.33 -9.10 -26.04
CA GLY A 542 6.46 -9.95 -26.45
C GLY A 542 7.82 -9.50 -25.93
N SER A 543 7.86 -8.45 -25.11
CA SER A 543 9.00 -8.06 -24.26
C SER A 543 8.67 -8.27 -22.78
N GLU A 544 9.51 -7.78 -21.87
CA GLU A 544 9.18 -7.77 -20.44
C GLU A 544 7.91 -6.94 -20.18
N PRO A 545 6.92 -7.46 -19.42
CA PRO A 545 5.77 -6.70 -18.94
C PRO A 545 6.17 -5.37 -18.30
N GLY A 546 5.49 -4.30 -18.66
CA GLY A 546 5.79 -2.97 -18.12
C GLY A 546 5.71 -2.92 -16.58
N ILE A 547 4.77 -3.64 -15.96
CA ILE A 547 4.68 -3.75 -14.50
C ILE A 547 5.90 -4.47 -13.88
N GLN A 548 6.56 -5.37 -14.61
CA GLN A 548 7.80 -6.01 -14.18
C GLN A 548 9.00 -5.08 -14.36
N TYR A 549 9.08 -4.43 -15.52
CA TYR A 549 10.10 -3.42 -15.80
C TYR A 549 10.15 -2.34 -14.71
N LEU A 550 8.99 -1.80 -14.30
CA LEU A 550 8.91 -0.76 -13.26
C LEU A 550 9.45 -1.20 -11.87
N GLN A 551 9.64 -2.49 -11.62
CA GLN A 551 10.28 -2.96 -10.38
C GLN A 551 11.80 -2.74 -10.36
N THR A 552 12.38 -2.37 -11.51
CA THR A 552 13.81 -2.08 -11.65
C THR A 552 14.06 -0.62 -12.02
N GLU A 553 12.99 0.18 -12.09
CA GLU A 553 13.08 1.60 -12.42
C GLU A 553 13.70 2.38 -11.25
N ASN A 554 14.42 3.46 -11.59
CA ASN A 554 15.11 4.30 -10.62
C ASN A 554 14.09 4.94 -9.65
N ARG A 555 14.49 5.04 -8.38
CA ARG A 555 13.72 5.80 -7.39
C ARG A 555 13.59 7.27 -7.81
N GLY A 556 12.44 7.87 -7.52
CA GLY A 556 12.15 9.26 -7.89
C GLY A 556 11.64 9.47 -9.32
N VAL A 557 11.59 8.44 -10.18
CA VAL A 557 10.93 8.52 -11.49
C VAL A 557 9.41 8.47 -11.29
N THR A 558 8.73 9.59 -11.58
CA THR A 558 7.28 9.76 -11.39
C THR A 558 6.49 9.60 -12.68
N ALA A 559 7.12 9.72 -13.85
CA ALA A 559 6.47 9.47 -15.13
C ALA A 559 7.42 8.89 -16.19
N ILE A 560 6.87 8.09 -17.09
CA ILE A 560 7.55 7.62 -18.30
C ILE A 560 6.68 7.92 -19.53
N VAL A 561 7.34 8.28 -20.63
CA VAL A 561 6.68 8.40 -21.94
C VAL A 561 7.05 7.20 -22.80
N LEU A 562 6.02 6.54 -23.31
CA LEU A 562 6.12 5.39 -24.18
C LEU A 562 5.97 5.85 -25.63
N LYS A 563 6.77 5.28 -26.52
CA LYS A 563 6.57 5.31 -27.96
C LYS A 563 6.06 3.96 -28.43
N ILE A 564 4.89 3.95 -29.04
CA ILE A 564 4.22 2.79 -29.62
C ILE A 564 4.46 2.82 -31.12
N THR A 565 5.17 1.82 -31.62
CA THR A 565 5.48 1.71 -33.06
C THR A 565 4.52 0.71 -33.69
N TYR A 566 3.61 1.21 -34.53
CA TYR A 566 2.66 0.40 -35.30
C TYR A 566 3.26 0.02 -36.66
N PRO A 567 3.63 -1.26 -36.90
CA PRO A 567 4.20 -1.68 -38.18
C PRO A 567 3.15 -1.55 -39.28
N THR A 568 3.52 -1.00 -40.44
CA THR A 568 2.59 -0.83 -41.58
C THR A 568 2.01 -2.16 -42.07
N THR A 569 2.79 -3.24 -41.98
CA THR A 569 2.38 -4.59 -42.41
C THR A 569 1.58 -5.35 -41.37
N ASN A 570 1.65 -4.96 -40.08
CA ASN A 570 0.98 -5.65 -39.00
C ASN A 570 0.64 -4.72 -37.82
N PRO A 571 -0.25 -3.73 -38.02
CA PRO A 571 -0.49 -2.67 -37.03
C PRO A 571 -1.17 -3.19 -35.75
N THR A 572 -1.71 -4.41 -35.73
CA THR A 572 -2.32 -5.02 -34.54
C THR A 572 -1.31 -5.67 -33.59
N HIS A 573 -0.02 -5.67 -33.95
CA HIS A 573 1.08 -6.17 -33.11
C HIS A 573 2.19 -5.12 -33.01
N PRO A 574 1.93 -3.99 -32.33
CA PRO A 574 2.93 -2.95 -32.16
C PRO A 574 4.01 -3.36 -31.15
N THR A 575 5.13 -2.63 -31.19
CA THR A 575 6.18 -2.70 -30.17
C THR A 575 6.23 -1.41 -29.37
N VAL A 576 6.62 -1.50 -28.11
CA VAL A 576 6.72 -0.35 -27.20
C VAL A 576 8.17 -0.13 -26.78
N SER A 577 8.55 1.14 -26.68
CA SER A 577 9.84 1.58 -26.13
C SER A 577 9.63 2.78 -25.22
N ILE A 578 10.41 2.86 -24.14
CA ILE A 578 10.40 4.02 -23.23
C ILE A 578 11.34 5.07 -23.83
N VAL A 579 10.82 6.27 -24.08
CA VAL A 579 11.57 7.38 -24.67
C VAL A 579 11.89 8.48 -23.68
N GLU A 580 11.15 8.59 -22.57
CA GLU A 580 11.41 9.55 -21.50
C GLU A 580 11.27 8.88 -20.13
N ARG A 581 12.13 9.30 -19.18
CA ARG A 581 12.01 9.01 -17.74
C ARG A 581 12.08 10.33 -16.99
N LEU A 582 11.00 10.66 -16.32
CA LEU A 582 10.76 11.98 -15.75
C LEU A 582 10.57 11.89 -14.24
N GLY A 583 11.12 12.86 -13.55
CA GLY A 583 11.10 13.07 -12.11
C GLY A 583 11.73 14.43 -11.82
N THR A 584 11.93 14.77 -10.55
CA THR A 584 12.51 16.06 -10.14
C THR A 584 13.92 16.28 -10.68
N VAL A 585 14.73 15.23 -10.75
CA VAL A 585 15.97 15.25 -11.52
C VAL A 585 15.64 14.59 -12.86
N SER A 586 15.38 15.41 -13.87
CA SER A 586 15.04 14.90 -15.19
C SER A 586 16.25 14.19 -15.83
N GLU A 587 15.97 13.05 -16.49
CA GLU A 587 16.90 12.37 -17.42
C GLU A 587 18.16 11.71 -16.77
N LYS A 588 17.98 10.79 -15.81
CA LYS A 588 19.05 9.83 -15.43
C LYS A 588 19.10 8.69 -16.47
N ASP A 589 20.31 8.27 -16.87
CA ASP A 589 20.48 7.04 -17.64
C ASP A 589 19.99 5.81 -16.84
N TYR A 590 19.67 4.72 -17.55
CA TYR A 590 19.08 3.53 -16.97
C TYR A 590 19.96 2.94 -15.84
N HIS A 591 19.31 2.39 -14.81
CA HIS A 591 19.92 1.54 -13.77
C HIS A 591 21.30 2.00 -13.30
N ASP A 592 21.32 3.09 -12.54
CA ASP A 592 22.52 3.48 -11.82
C ASP A 592 22.25 3.15 -10.33
N PRO A 593 22.91 2.10 -9.80
CA PRO A 593 22.54 1.37 -8.58
C PRO A 593 22.48 2.20 -7.30
#